data_AF-A0A3T0LW43-F1
#
_entry.id   AF-A0A3T0LW43-F1
#
_cell.length_a   1.000
_cell.length_b   1.000
_cell.length_c   1.000
_cell.angle_alpha   90.00
_cell.angle_beta   90.00
_cell.angle_gamma   90.00
#
_symmetry.space_group_name_H-M   'P 1'
#
loop_
_entity.id
_entity.type
_entity.pdbx_description
1 polymer ?
#
loop_
_entity_poly.entity_id
_entity_poly.type
_entity_poly.pdbx_seq_one_letter_code
_entity_poly.pdbx_strand_id
1 'polypeptide(L)'
;MNEQNKAVNAGVNCSTGIEFQKHCVLHILFEKYHDLKDKKYFICLEHHDDFLFCYMTGDKFISSIDSYQAKKSSKPWTLGKNMYDLIKKMVEVGASLYADNSILKVKNYTHNLEFITNNSIILNNGKSGKNKRKTITINESNSKVKFTELDEEISNRIKSQIKKMLKDNTGELKELNNVSMGYIDFPKKSLDQKDCLVGEFNRIFGDRVNDPKAAVDALLLLFRDIENTLNQGNTATLVDQSKRISCDKINQTINIITTKKMAFNLWREEKKEICNKLNIAISKRATFELNFDNSFDRFKDLQQVEHIKIFGFVKDNSDIMNNFTNDVDCIQELYKKFKNNISSQLSELNIKAAIYAAYIEVREMLWGQN
;
A
#
# COMPACT_ATOMS: atom_id res chain seq x y z
N MET A 1 30.07 -33.48 5.41
CA MET A 1 28.66 -33.93 5.47
C MET A 1 27.81 -32.69 5.63
N ASN A 2 27.03 -32.36 4.59
CA ASN A 2 26.11 -31.22 4.59
C ASN A 2 24.86 -31.57 5.41
N GLU A 3 24.64 -30.86 6.52
CA GLU A 3 23.33 -30.81 7.13
C GLU A 3 22.41 -29.90 6.30
N GLN A 4 21.53 -30.52 5.52
CA GLN A 4 20.43 -29.85 4.85
C GLN A 4 19.46 -29.30 5.90
N ASN A 5 19.28 -27.98 5.91
CA ASN A 5 18.29 -27.28 6.73
C ASN A 5 16.87 -27.69 6.29
N LYS A 6 16.26 -28.64 7.01
CA LYS A 6 14.86 -29.09 6.85
C LYS A 6 13.88 -28.03 7.40
N ALA A 7 13.83 -26.86 6.78
CA ALA A 7 12.81 -25.84 7.08
C ALA A 7 12.08 -25.31 5.82
N VAL A 8 12.28 -25.94 4.66
CA VAL A 8 11.81 -25.42 3.37
C VAL A 8 10.35 -25.78 3.03
N ASN A 9 9.67 -26.65 3.79
CA ASN A 9 8.29 -27.06 3.45
C ASN A 9 7.32 -27.03 4.65
N ALA A 10 7.09 -25.85 5.23
CA ALA A 10 5.94 -25.59 6.09
C ALA A 10 4.86 -24.78 5.33
N GLY A 11 4.41 -25.29 4.18
CA GLY A 11 3.59 -24.56 3.20
C GLY A 11 2.24 -24.01 3.67
N VAL A 12 1.70 -24.46 4.81
CA VAL A 12 0.42 -23.97 5.36
C VAL A 12 0.62 -22.87 6.41
N ASN A 13 1.71 -22.94 7.19
CA ASN A 13 2.03 -21.91 8.19
C ASN A 13 2.77 -20.71 7.57
N CYS A 14 3.56 -20.94 6.52
CA CYS A 14 4.26 -19.89 5.79
C CYS A 14 3.26 -18.98 5.03
N SER A 15 2.27 -19.57 4.36
CA SER A 15 1.22 -18.82 3.64
C SER A 15 0.35 -17.97 4.56
N THR A 16 -0.02 -18.49 5.74
CA THR A 16 -0.81 -17.74 6.74
C THR A 16 0.00 -16.57 7.35
N GLY A 17 1.32 -16.71 7.48
CA GLY A 17 2.21 -15.65 7.97
C GLY A 17 2.33 -14.49 6.97
N ILE A 18 2.58 -14.82 5.70
CA ILE A 18 2.70 -13.84 4.61
C ILE A 18 1.38 -13.09 4.39
N GLU A 19 0.25 -13.79 4.51
CA GLU A 19 -1.06 -13.15 4.40
C GLU A 19 -1.29 -12.10 5.51
N PHE A 20 -0.92 -12.42 6.76
CA PHE A 20 -1.00 -11.45 7.86
C PHE A 20 -0.10 -10.23 7.64
N GLN A 21 1.12 -10.43 7.14
CA GLN A 21 2.04 -9.33 6.81
C GLN A 21 1.43 -8.42 5.74
N LYS A 22 0.87 -8.97 4.65
CA LYS A 22 0.20 -8.18 3.59
C LYS A 22 -0.97 -7.36 4.14
N HIS A 23 -1.76 -7.95 5.05
CA HIS A 23 -2.83 -7.21 5.71
C HIS A 23 -2.29 -6.07 6.58
N CYS A 24 -1.20 -6.30 7.32
CA CYS A 24 -0.55 -5.25 8.11
C CYS A 24 -0.02 -4.11 7.22
N VAL A 25 0.57 -4.44 6.07
CA VAL A 25 1.07 -3.45 5.12
C VAL A 25 -0.07 -2.56 4.63
N LEU A 26 -1.21 -3.14 4.23
CA LEU A 26 -2.37 -2.33 3.83
C LEU A 26 -2.96 -1.52 4.98
N HIS A 27 -3.04 -2.09 6.18
CA HIS A 27 -3.50 -1.37 7.36
C HIS A 27 -2.68 -0.10 7.60
N ILE A 28 -1.35 -0.23 7.62
CA ILE A 28 -0.43 0.88 7.82
C ILE A 28 -0.52 1.87 6.66
N LEU A 29 -0.67 1.39 5.43
CA LEU A 29 -0.86 2.23 4.25
C LEU A 29 -2.13 3.09 4.37
N PHE A 30 -3.23 2.50 4.85
CA PHE A 30 -4.51 3.17 5.03
C PHE A 30 -4.46 4.15 6.21
N GLU A 31 -3.92 3.72 7.36
CA GLU A 31 -3.74 4.58 8.53
C GLU A 31 -2.90 5.82 8.21
N LYS A 32 -1.82 5.66 7.44
CA LYS A 32 -0.92 6.75 7.04
C LYS A 32 -1.28 7.38 5.68
N TYR A 33 -2.42 7.05 5.06
CA TYR A 33 -2.69 7.40 3.66
C TYR A 33 -2.53 8.91 3.38
N HIS A 34 -3.12 9.76 4.23
CA HIS A 34 -3.04 11.21 4.06
C HIS A 34 -1.62 11.76 4.19
N ASP A 35 -0.76 11.11 4.96
CA ASP A 35 0.65 11.48 5.09
C ASP A 35 1.52 10.95 3.95
N LEU A 36 1.05 9.91 3.25
CA LEU A 36 1.82 9.18 2.24
C LEU A 36 1.45 9.54 0.80
N LYS A 37 0.21 9.99 0.55
CA LYS A 37 -0.32 10.19 -0.82
C LYS A 37 0.58 11.07 -1.71
N ASP A 38 1.24 12.07 -1.12
CA ASP A 38 2.09 13.05 -1.83
C ASP A 38 3.59 12.81 -1.62
N LYS A 39 3.98 11.72 -0.94
CA LYS A 39 5.38 11.38 -0.66
C LYS A 39 5.90 10.30 -1.59
N LYS A 40 7.20 10.33 -1.87
CA LYS A 40 7.89 9.24 -2.54
C LYS A 40 8.26 8.15 -1.54
N TYR A 41 7.81 6.93 -1.78
CA TYR A 41 8.19 5.78 -0.98
C TYR A 41 8.13 4.49 -1.81
N PHE A 42 8.73 3.44 -1.28
CA PHE A 42 8.49 2.07 -1.74
C PHE A 42 8.35 1.13 -0.54
N ILE A 43 7.62 0.04 -0.75
CA ILE A 43 7.42 -1.01 0.23
C ILE A 43 8.22 -2.23 -0.21
N CYS A 44 8.99 -2.81 0.69
CA CYS A 44 9.61 -4.11 0.48
C CYS A 44 8.89 -5.19 1.28
N LEU A 45 8.69 -6.38 0.70
CA LEU A 45 8.21 -7.56 1.42
C LEU A 45 9.29 -8.63 1.49
N GLU A 46 9.37 -9.32 2.63
CA GLU A 46 10.30 -10.45 2.86
C GLU A 46 11.75 -10.07 2.49
N HIS A 47 12.16 -8.88 2.96
CA HIS A 47 13.41 -8.23 2.57
C HIS A 47 14.00 -7.42 3.71
N HIS A 48 15.15 -7.85 4.24
CA HIS A 48 15.72 -7.48 5.55
C HIS A 48 14.82 -7.83 6.75
N ASP A 49 13.51 -7.57 6.65
CA ASP A 49 12.49 -7.98 7.61
C ASP A 49 11.23 -8.50 6.90
N ASP A 50 10.17 -8.81 7.65
CA ASP A 50 8.87 -9.23 7.12
C ASP A 50 8.36 -8.20 6.10
N PHE A 51 8.45 -6.90 6.40
CA PHE A 51 8.31 -5.82 5.43
C PHE A 51 8.94 -4.49 5.87
N LEU A 52 9.20 -3.61 4.90
CA LEU A 52 9.76 -2.27 5.10
C LEU A 52 8.93 -1.21 4.37
N PHE A 53 8.76 -0.04 4.98
CA PHE A 53 8.40 1.20 4.29
C PHE A 53 9.64 2.07 4.17
N CYS A 54 10.11 2.30 2.95
CA CYS A 54 11.28 3.13 2.68
C CYS A 54 10.84 4.48 2.11
N TYR A 55 11.05 5.56 2.87
CA TYR A 55 10.68 6.91 2.49
C TYR A 55 11.83 7.61 1.78
N MET A 56 11.50 8.32 0.70
CA MET A 56 12.49 8.92 -0.19
C MET A 56 12.27 10.41 -0.35
N THR A 57 13.38 11.11 -0.56
CA THR A 57 13.39 12.50 -1.03
C THR A 57 13.13 12.56 -2.54
N GLY A 58 12.86 13.76 -3.07
CA GLY A 58 12.68 14.00 -4.51
C GLY A 58 13.86 13.48 -5.35
N ASP A 59 15.07 13.58 -4.80
CA ASP A 59 16.36 13.15 -5.39
C ASP A 59 16.65 11.65 -5.24
N LYS A 60 15.66 10.85 -4.82
CA LYS A 60 15.78 9.39 -4.64
C LYS A 60 16.77 8.96 -3.55
N PHE A 61 17.09 9.83 -2.58
CA PHE A 61 17.77 9.43 -1.34
C PHE A 61 16.77 8.92 -0.31
N ILE A 62 17.15 7.90 0.46
CA ILE A 62 16.35 7.41 1.59
C ILE A 62 16.43 8.41 2.73
N SER A 63 15.28 8.95 3.13
CA SER A 63 15.15 9.82 4.30
C SER A 63 14.96 9.03 5.58
N SER A 64 14.10 8.01 5.54
CA SER A 64 13.85 7.13 6.68
C SER A 64 13.30 5.77 6.26
N ILE A 65 13.42 4.78 7.14
CA ILE A 65 12.85 3.44 6.97
C ILE A 65 12.04 3.07 8.20
N ASP A 66 10.81 2.60 8.01
CA ASP A 66 10.08 1.85 9.03
C ASP A 66 10.18 0.36 8.69
N SER A 67 10.81 -0.42 9.56
CA SER A 67 10.97 -1.87 9.43
C SER A 67 10.02 -2.60 10.36
N TYR A 68 9.35 -3.65 9.88
CA TYR A 68 8.32 -4.33 10.65
C TYR A 68 8.59 -5.83 10.80
N GLN A 69 8.51 -6.32 12.04
CA GLN A 69 8.24 -7.73 12.37
C GLN A 69 6.74 -7.86 12.64
N ALA A 70 5.99 -8.51 11.77
CA ALA A 70 4.54 -8.68 11.91
C ALA A 70 4.19 -10.13 12.25
N LYS A 71 3.84 -10.38 13.51
CA LYS A 71 3.53 -11.75 13.98
C LYS A 71 2.10 -11.85 14.49
N LYS A 72 1.33 -12.74 13.87
CA LYS A 72 0.01 -13.13 14.35
C LYS A 72 0.14 -14.05 15.57
N SER A 73 -0.70 -13.85 16.59
CA SER A 73 -0.67 -14.71 17.78
C SER A 73 -2.06 -14.98 18.35
N SER A 74 -2.26 -16.22 18.81
CA SER A 74 -3.46 -16.61 19.56
C SER A 74 -3.35 -16.31 21.06
N LYS A 75 -2.15 -16.04 21.57
CA LYS A 75 -1.85 -15.77 22.98
C LYS A 75 -1.10 -14.43 23.16
N PRO A 76 -1.19 -13.81 24.34
CA PRO A 76 -0.36 -12.65 24.66
C PRO A 76 1.13 -12.95 24.51
N TRP A 77 1.86 -11.99 23.95
CA TRP A 77 3.32 -12.02 23.94
C TRP A 77 3.84 -11.66 25.32
N THR A 78 4.80 -12.43 25.82
CA THR A 78 5.41 -12.19 27.14
C THR A 78 6.92 -12.26 27.03
N LEU A 79 7.62 -11.60 27.96
CA LEU A 79 9.07 -11.71 28.04
C LEU A 79 9.50 -13.16 28.30
N GLY A 80 10.13 -13.75 27.31
CA GLY A 80 10.61 -15.12 27.25
C GLY A 80 11.46 -15.30 25.99
N LYS A 81 11.91 -16.52 25.73
CA LYS A 81 12.83 -16.82 24.61
C LYS A 81 12.36 -16.22 23.28
N ASN A 82 11.13 -16.47 22.88
CA ASN A 82 10.58 -15.99 21.59
C ASN A 82 10.59 -14.46 21.47
N MET A 83 10.28 -13.74 22.56
CA MET A 83 10.27 -12.27 22.54
C MET A 83 11.70 -11.71 22.47
N TYR A 84 12.65 -12.32 23.20
CA TYR A 84 14.04 -11.90 23.13
C TYR A 84 14.67 -12.21 21.76
N ASP A 85 14.37 -13.37 21.17
CA ASP A 85 14.82 -13.73 19.82
C ASP A 85 14.27 -12.73 18.79
N LEU A 86 13.00 -12.32 18.92
CA LEU A 86 12.39 -11.31 18.06
C LEU A 86 13.07 -9.94 18.20
N ILE A 87 13.26 -9.45 19.43
CA ILE A 87 13.92 -8.16 19.69
C ILE A 87 15.37 -8.19 19.19
N LYS A 88 16.08 -9.31 19.38
CA LYS A 88 17.45 -9.49 18.85
C LYS A 88 17.46 -9.37 17.33
N LYS A 89 16.55 -10.06 16.64
CA LYS A 89 16.44 -9.98 15.17
C LYS A 89 16.20 -8.54 14.72
N MET A 90 15.30 -7.80 15.37
CA MET A 90 15.06 -6.39 15.05
C MET A 90 16.32 -5.53 15.18
N VAL A 91 17.09 -5.72 16.25
CA VAL A 91 18.37 -5.01 16.47
C VAL A 91 19.39 -5.32 15.38
N GLU A 92 19.54 -6.59 15.01
CA GLU A 92 20.43 -7.05 13.92
C GLU A 92 20.00 -6.47 12.56
N VAL A 93 18.68 -6.39 12.32
CA VAL A 93 18.10 -5.75 11.13
C VAL A 93 18.40 -4.25 11.11
N GLY A 94 18.24 -3.53 12.22
CA GLY A 94 18.57 -2.11 12.31
C GLY A 94 20.03 -1.82 11.95
N ALA A 95 20.96 -2.63 12.47
CA ALA A 95 22.37 -2.54 12.13
C ALA A 95 22.62 -2.81 10.63
N SER A 96 21.95 -3.83 10.07
CA SER A 96 22.06 -4.19 8.65
C SER A 96 21.50 -3.10 7.73
N LEU A 97 20.36 -2.49 8.08
CA LEU A 97 19.78 -1.38 7.34
C LEU A 97 20.71 -0.18 7.32
N TYR A 98 21.34 0.14 8.45
CA TYR A 98 22.32 1.23 8.52
C TYR A 98 23.50 0.98 7.57
N ALA A 99 24.03 -0.25 7.57
CA ALA A 99 25.17 -0.67 6.74
C ALA A 99 24.84 -0.84 5.25
N ASP A 100 23.57 -1.02 4.86
CA ASP A 100 23.17 -1.21 3.47
C ASP A 100 23.32 0.09 2.65
N ASN A 101 24.44 0.22 1.94
CA ASN A 101 24.74 1.37 1.09
C ASN A 101 24.27 1.21 -0.36
N SER A 102 23.39 0.24 -0.64
CA SER A 102 22.90 0.00 -2.01
C SER A 102 22.03 1.14 -2.53
N ILE A 103 21.34 1.86 -1.65
CA ILE A 103 20.68 3.14 -1.93
C ILE A 103 21.23 4.18 -0.97
N LEU A 104 21.61 5.34 -1.52
CA LEU A 104 22.17 6.44 -0.74
C LEU A 104 21.13 6.99 0.25
N LYS A 105 21.57 7.17 1.50
CA LYS A 105 20.79 7.71 2.61
C LYS A 105 21.16 9.18 2.82
N VAL A 106 20.20 9.99 3.26
CA VAL A 106 20.47 11.38 3.67
C VAL A 106 21.33 11.42 4.93
N LYS A 107 22.01 12.55 5.18
CA LYS A 107 22.90 12.73 6.33
C LYS A 107 22.20 12.52 7.69
N ASN A 108 20.93 12.89 7.78
CA ASN A 108 20.09 12.77 8.97
C ASN A 108 19.13 11.56 8.89
N TYR A 109 19.55 10.50 8.23
CA TYR A 109 18.76 9.27 8.11
C TYR A 109 18.39 8.70 9.48
N THR A 110 17.14 8.23 9.58
CA THR A 110 16.60 7.56 10.76
C THR A 110 15.82 6.31 10.36
N HIS A 111 15.71 5.34 11.26
CA HIS A 111 14.78 4.23 11.07
C HIS A 111 14.05 3.84 12.34
N ASN A 112 12.87 3.28 12.17
CA ASN A 112 12.06 2.68 13.22
C ASN A 112 12.04 1.16 13.03
N LEU A 113 12.14 0.43 14.14
CA LEU A 113 12.05 -1.03 14.17
C LEU A 113 10.78 -1.40 14.94
N GLU A 114 9.75 -1.85 14.23
CA GLU A 114 8.42 -2.03 14.78
C GLU A 114 8.06 -3.51 14.88
N PHE A 115 7.78 -3.97 16.10
CA PHE A 115 7.12 -5.25 16.30
C PHE A 115 5.62 -5.01 16.38
N ILE A 116 4.84 -5.60 15.47
CA ILE A 116 3.38 -5.50 15.47
C ILE A 116 2.73 -6.87 15.57
N THR A 117 1.62 -6.94 16.30
CA THR A 117 0.88 -8.18 16.50
C THR A 117 -0.59 -7.90 16.77
N ASN A 118 -1.44 -8.90 16.50
CA ASN A 118 -2.87 -8.83 16.74
C ASN A 118 -3.29 -9.29 18.15
N ASN A 119 -2.35 -9.31 19.09
CA ASN A 119 -2.58 -9.74 20.47
C ASN A 119 -1.77 -8.90 21.44
N SER A 120 -2.19 -8.86 22.70
CA SER A 120 -1.52 -8.05 23.71
C SER A 120 -0.06 -8.44 23.91
N ILE A 121 0.78 -7.45 24.23
CA ILE A 121 2.19 -7.64 24.60
C ILE A 121 2.33 -7.24 26.07
N ILE A 122 2.85 -8.14 26.90
CA ILE A 122 2.98 -7.96 28.34
C ILE A 122 4.45 -8.02 28.73
N LEU A 123 5.02 -6.86 29.06
CA LEU A 123 6.41 -6.73 29.49
C LEU A 123 6.46 -6.49 30.99
N ASN A 124 7.40 -7.13 31.69
CA ASN A 124 7.54 -6.97 33.13
C ASN A 124 9.00 -7.04 33.59
N ASN A 125 9.27 -6.53 34.79
CA ASN A 125 10.61 -6.54 35.37
C ASN A 125 11.04 -7.91 35.96
N GLY A 126 10.19 -8.94 35.89
CA GLY A 126 10.50 -10.30 36.37
C GLY A 126 10.52 -10.46 37.88
N LYS A 127 10.17 -9.42 38.63
CA LYS A 127 10.09 -9.46 40.10
C LYS A 127 8.72 -9.99 40.53
N SER A 128 8.72 -10.85 41.55
CA SER A 128 7.50 -11.37 42.19
C SER A 128 7.10 -10.49 43.38
N GLY A 129 5.80 -10.18 43.51
CA GLY A 129 5.23 -9.40 44.62
C GLY A 129 4.46 -8.15 44.17
N LYS A 130 3.31 -7.90 44.81
CA LYS A 130 2.31 -6.87 44.40
C LYS A 130 2.88 -5.45 44.26
N ASN A 131 3.91 -5.10 45.05
CA ASN A 131 4.53 -3.76 45.05
C ASN A 131 5.90 -3.72 44.35
N LYS A 132 6.43 -4.86 43.90
CA LYS A 132 7.72 -4.96 43.22
C LYS A 132 7.59 -5.23 41.73
N ARG A 133 6.46 -5.81 41.30
CA ARG A 133 6.20 -6.16 39.91
C ARG A 133 5.77 -4.91 39.13
N LYS A 134 6.65 -4.46 38.24
CA LYS A 134 6.31 -3.47 37.22
C LYS A 134 5.93 -4.20 35.95
N THR A 135 4.80 -3.84 35.36
CA THR A 135 4.26 -4.44 34.15
C THR A 135 3.68 -3.35 33.26
N ILE A 136 3.93 -3.46 31.96
CA ILE A 136 3.23 -2.69 30.93
C ILE A 136 2.53 -3.67 30.00
N THR A 137 1.29 -3.35 29.65
CA THR A 137 0.50 -4.08 28.67
C THR A 137 0.28 -3.17 27.47
N ILE A 138 0.60 -3.68 26.29
CA ILE A 138 0.38 -3.02 24.99
C ILE A 138 -0.79 -3.76 24.34
N ASN A 139 -1.88 -3.05 24.10
CA ASN A 139 -3.16 -3.58 23.62
C ASN A 139 -4.01 -2.42 23.06
N GLU A 140 -5.31 -2.62 22.87
CA GLU A 140 -6.23 -1.59 22.35
C GLU A 140 -6.21 -0.25 23.11
N SER A 141 -5.93 -0.26 24.42
CA SER A 141 -5.90 0.96 25.25
C SER A 141 -4.55 1.68 25.24
N ASN A 142 -3.48 0.96 24.90
CA ASN A 142 -2.11 1.46 24.81
C ASN A 142 -1.44 0.77 23.62
N SER A 143 -1.80 1.20 22.42
CA SER A 143 -1.57 0.44 21.19
C SER A 143 -0.13 0.46 20.71
N LYS A 144 0.71 1.37 21.21
CA LYS A 144 2.12 1.46 20.81
C LYS A 144 2.97 2.01 21.93
N VAL A 145 4.13 1.40 22.16
CA VAL A 145 5.11 1.85 23.15
C VAL A 145 6.50 1.78 22.56
N LYS A 146 7.27 2.86 22.67
CA LYS A 146 8.69 2.85 22.31
C LYS A 146 9.51 2.22 23.42
N PHE A 147 10.58 1.55 23.04
CA PHE A 147 11.49 0.96 24.02
C PHE A 147 12.08 2.00 24.99
N THR A 148 12.30 3.23 24.51
CA THR A 148 12.80 4.36 25.30
C THR A 148 11.80 4.89 26.32
N GLU A 149 10.51 4.56 26.18
CA GLU A 149 9.42 4.97 27.08
C GLU A 149 9.15 3.92 28.18
N LEU A 150 9.81 2.77 28.12
CA LEU A 150 9.66 1.71 29.12
C LEU A 150 10.25 2.12 30.47
N ASP A 151 9.61 1.66 31.55
CA ASP A 151 10.18 1.72 32.89
C ASP A 151 11.60 1.13 32.91
N GLU A 152 12.50 1.81 33.62
CA GLU A 152 13.92 1.49 33.66
C GLU A 152 14.19 0.04 34.07
N GLU A 153 13.41 -0.55 34.97
CA GLU A 153 13.60 -1.94 35.37
C GLU A 153 13.23 -2.94 34.28
N ILE A 154 12.20 -2.63 33.49
CA ILE A 154 11.77 -3.45 32.37
C ILE A 154 12.79 -3.33 31.22
N SER A 155 13.18 -2.11 30.87
CA SER A 155 14.14 -1.87 29.79
C SER A 155 15.52 -2.45 30.13
N ASN A 156 16.00 -2.33 31.37
CA ASN A 156 17.27 -2.93 31.80
C ASN A 156 17.25 -4.46 31.75
N ARG A 157 16.12 -5.10 32.10
CA ARG A 157 15.97 -6.56 31.95
C ARG A 157 16.11 -6.99 30.49
N ILE A 158 15.46 -6.28 29.57
CA ILE A 158 15.55 -6.56 28.14
C ILE A 158 16.98 -6.32 27.64
N LYS A 159 17.57 -5.14 27.90
CA LYS A 159 18.95 -4.79 27.53
C LYS A 159 19.95 -5.85 27.98
N SER A 160 19.84 -6.31 29.24
CA SER A 160 20.73 -7.33 29.80
C SER A 160 20.66 -8.64 29.04
N GLN A 161 19.46 -9.09 28.65
CA GLN A 161 19.34 -10.33 27.90
C GLN A 161 19.78 -10.20 26.45
N ILE A 162 19.40 -9.12 25.76
CA ILE A 162 19.83 -8.90 24.38
C ILE A 162 21.36 -8.79 24.32
N LYS A 163 21.99 -8.07 25.26
CA LYS A 163 23.46 -8.00 25.37
C LYS A 163 24.11 -9.38 25.51
N LYS A 164 23.54 -10.28 26.31
CA LYS A 164 24.05 -11.67 26.44
C LYS A 164 23.91 -12.45 25.13
N MET A 165 22.83 -12.24 24.39
CA MET A 165 22.56 -12.95 23.15
C MET A 165 23.39 -12.44 21.96
N LEU A 166 23.76 -11.15 21.95
CA LEU A 166 24.60 -10.53 20.90
C LEU A 166 26.10 -10.84 21.05
N LYS A 167 26.54 -11.39 22.18
CA LYS A 167 27.96 -11.69 22.46
C LYS A 167 28.85 -10.46 22.22
N ASP A 168 29.71 -10.50 21.20
CA ASP A 168 30.70 -9.46 20.90
C ASP A 168 30.11 -8.27 20.13
N ASN A 169 28.94 -8.42 19.50
CA ASN A 169 28.26 -7.38 18.71
C ASN A 169 27.49 -6.37 19.59
N THR A 170 28.06 -5.98 20.72
CA THR A 170 27.38 -5.09 21.69
C THR A 170 27.09 -3.69 21.14
N GLY A 171 27.77 -3.27 20.07
CA GLY A 171 27.51 -2.00 19.38
C GLY A 171 26.12 -1.91 18.75
N GLU A 172 25.50 -3.06 18.41
CA GLU A 172 24.14 -3.12 17.87
C GLU A 172 23.09 -2.82 18.95
N LEU A 173 23.42 -2.93 20.24
CA LEU A 173 22.48 -2.70 21.35
C LEU A 173 21.86 -1.29 21.32
N LYS A 174 22.53 -0.31 20.69
CA LYS A 174 22.01 1.05 20.50
C LYS A 174 20.72 1.08 19.66
N GLU A 175 20.52 0.10 18.78
CA GLU A 175 19.34 -0.02 17.93
C GLU A 175 18.07 -0.28 18.74
N LEU A 176 18.19 -0.70 20.01
CA LEU A 176 17.04 -0.76 20.92
C LEU A 176 16.32 0.58 21.06
N ASN A 177 17.01 1.71 20.88
CA ASN A 177 16.38 3.03 20.93
C ASN A 177 15.41 3.27 19.77
N ASN A 178 15.55 2.51 18.67
CA ASN A 178 14.68 2.56 17.50
C ASN A 178 13.54 1.54 17.58
N VAL A 179 13.52 0.67 18.61
CA VAL A 179 12.51 -0.39 18.75
C VAL A 179 11.21 0.18 19.33
N SER A 180 10.10 -0.17 18.68
CA SER A 180 8.74 0.06 19.15
C SER A 180 7.95 -1.25 19.11
N MET A 181 6.98 -1.37 20.01
CA MET A 181 6.09 -2.52 20.08
C MET A 181 4.65 -2.04 19.97
N GLY A 182 3.89 -2.65 19.07
CA GLY A 182 2.56 -2.21 18.66
C GLY A 182 1.54 -3.35 18.66
N TYR A 183 0.32 -2.99 19.05
CA TYR A 183 -0.87 -3.80 18.90
C TYR A 183 -1.71 -3.25 17.74
N ILE A 184 -2.13 -4.15 16.85
CA ILE A 184 -3.11 -3.87 15.80
C ILE A 184 -4.40 -4.63 16.12
N ASP A 185 -5.55 -3.96 16.02
CA ASP A 185 -6.85 -4.57 16.30
C ASP A 185 -7.35 -5.40 15.11
N PHE A 186 -6.60 -6.47 14.83
CA PHE A 186 -6.92 -7.41 13.78
C PHE A 186 -7.53 -8.70 14.33
N PRO A 187 -8.65 -9.15 13.76
CA PRO A 187 -9.24 -10.42 14.13
C PRO A 187 -8.31 -11.59 13.78
N LYS A 188 -8.62 -12.77 14.31
CA LYS A 188 -7.77 -13.96 14.14
C LYS A 188 -7.91 -14.62 12.77
N LYS A 189 -8.98 -14.40 12.00
CA LYS A 189 -9.14 -15.04 10.68
C LYS A 189 -8.74 -14.06 9.59
N SER A 190 -8.11 -14.57 8.54
CA SER A 190 -7.70 -13.75 7.39
C SER A 190 -8.90 -13.02 6.76
N LEU A 191 -10.01 -13.73 6.56
CA LEU A 191 -11.22 -13.14 5.98
C LEU A 191 -11.71 -11.95 6.80
N ASP A 192 -11.80 -12.10 8.12
CA ASP A 192 -12.22 -11.03 9.03
C ASP A 192 -11.22 -9.85 9.00
N GLN A 193 -9.91 -10.11 8.84
CA GLN A 193 -8.90 -9.05 8.71
C GLN A 193 -9.09 -8.26 7.41
N LYS A 194 -9.40 -8.98 6.32
CA LYS A 194 -9.74 -8.34 5.05
C LYS A 194 -11.00 -7.50 5.17
N ASP A 195 -12.03 -7.96 5.90
CA ASP A 195 -13.23 -7.15 6.13
C ASP A 195 -12.92 -5.87 6.94
N CYS A 196 -11.98 -5.92 7.91
CA CYS A 196 -11.47 -4.72 8.57
C CYS A 196 -10.80 -3.76 7.57
N LEU A 197 -9.93 -4.26 6.68
CA LEU A 197 -9.29 -3.47 5.62
C LEU A 197 -10.30 -2.85 4.67
N VAL A 198 -11.38 -3.56 4.32
CA VAL A 198 -12.48 -3.03 3.51
C VAL A 198 -13.16 -1.87 4.23
N GLY A 199 -13.39 -2.00 5.54
CA GLY A 199 -13.90 -0.91 6.38
C GLY A 199 -12.96 0.30 6.41
N GLU A 200 -11.65 0.09 6.58
CA GLU A 200 -10.63 1.16 6.53
C GLU A 200 -10.60 1.87 5.20
N PHE A 201 -10.54 1.11 4.11
CA PHE A 201 -10.56 1.64 2.76
C PHE A 201 -11.83 2.46 2.50
N ASN A 202 -13.00 1.94 2.90
CA ASN A 202 -14.26 2.66 2.74
C ASN A 202 -14.32 3.95 3.60
N ARG A 203 -13.66 4.00 4.76
CA ARG A 203 -13.56 5.25 5.54
C ARG A 203 -12.73 6.32 4.83
N ILE A 204 -11.71 5.93 4.07
CA ILE A 204 -10.81 6.85 3.37
C ILE A 204 -11.43 7.32 2.04
N PHE A 205 -11.96 6.38 1.25
CA PHE A 205 -12.40 6.66 -0.13
C PHE A 205 -13.91 6.78 -0.27
N GLY A 206 -14.70 6.24 0.67
CA GLY A 206 -16.16 6.32 0.70
C GLY A 206 -16.81 6.08 -0.66
N ASP A 207 -17.68 7.00 -1.05
CA ASP A 207 -18.46 6.94 -2.28
C ASP A 207 -17.62 7.06 -3.57
N ARG A 208 -16.32 7.38 -3.45
CA ARG A 208 -15.38 7.38 -4.59
C ARG A 208 -15.12 5.97 -5.12
N VAL A 209 -15.58 4.90 -4.45
CA VAL A 209 -15.37 3.51 -4.88
C VAL A 209 -16.69 2.71 -4.92
N ASN A 210 -16.91 1.93 -5.99
CA ASN A 210 -18.15 1.14 -6.15
C ASN A 210 -18.18 -0.11 -5.29
N ASP A 211 -17.03 -0.78 -5.21
CA ASP A 211 -16.85 -2.04 -4.54
C ASP A 211 -15.56 -1.96 -3.73
N PRO A 212 -15.64 -1.50 -2.47
CA PRO A 212 -14.49 -1.44 -1.57
C PRO A 212 -13.79 -2.79 -1.38
N LYS A 213 -14.52 -3.91 -1.53
CA LYS A 213 -13.94 -5.26 -1.44
C LYS A 213 -13.06 -5.57 -2.64
N ALA A 214 -13.56 -5.32 -3.86
CA ALA A 214 -12.76 -5.48 -5.08
C ALA A 214 -11.54 -4.54 -5.09
N ALA A 215 -11.67 -3.34 -4.51
CA ALA A 215 -10.57 -2.39 -4.38
C ALA A 215 -9.45 -2.92 -3.46
N VAL A 216 -9.80 -3.42 -2.27
CA VAL A 216 -8.84 -4.05 -1.36
C VAL A 216 -8.19 -5.28 -2.00
N ASP A 217 -8.96 -6.10 -2.73
CA ASP A 217 -8.42 -7.23 -3.49
C ASP A 217 -7.39 -6.80 -4.54
N ALA A 218 -7.69 -5.75 -5.30
CA ALA A 218 -6.77 -5.21 -6.30
C ALA A 218 -5.46 -4.71 -5.67
N LEU A 219 -5.54 -4.06 -4.51
CA LEU A 219 -4.35 -3.63 -3.77
C LEU A 219 -3.55 -4.81 -3.19
N LEU A 220 -4.23 -5.84 -2.65
CA LEU A 220 -3.57 -7.04 -2.16
C LEU A 220 -2.85 -7.82 -3.28
N LEU A 221 -3.38 -7.79 -4.50
CA LEU A 221 -2.75 -8.43 -5.66
C LEU A 221 -1.39 -7.82 -6.00
N LEU A 222 -1.15 -6.53 -5.73
CA LEU A 222 0.16 -5.91 -5.94
C LEU A 222 1.28 -6.64 -5.20
N PHE A 223 0.99 -7.15 -4.00
CA PHE A 223 1.94 -7.89 -3.17
C PHE A 223 2.15 -9.33 -3.60
N ARG A 224 1.21 -9.91 -4.34
CA ARG A 224 1.29 -11.30 -4.81
C ARG A 224 2.40 -11.50 -5.85
N ASP A 225 2.64 -10.49 -6.69
CA ASP A 225 3.71 -10.53 -7.69
C ASP A 225 5.10 -10.60 -7.03
N ILE A 226 5.29 -9.92 -5.90
CA ILE A 226 6.54 -9.96 -5.11
C ILE A 226 6.74 -11.32 -4.43
N GLU A 227 5.67 -11.92 -3.91
CA GLU A 227 5.69 -13.19 -3.17
C GLU A 227 6.32 -14.31 -4.01
N ASN A 228 6.03 -14.33 -5.30
CA ASN A 228 6.53 -15.37 -6.21
C ASN A 228 8.01 -15.20 -6.60
N THR A 229 8.66 -14.10 -6.22
CA THR A 229 10.07 -13.89 -6.55
C THR A 229 10.96 -14.46 -5.44
N LEU A 230 11.75 -15.49 -5.71
CA LEU A 230 12.69 -16.03 -4.71
C LEU A 230 13.96 -15.18 -4.65
N ASN A 231 14.50 -14.96 -3.45
CA ASN A 231 15.78 -14.26 -3.26
C ASN A 231 16.91 -15.10 -3.89
N GLN A 232 17.37 -14.72 -5.07
CA GLN A 232 18.53 -15.35 -5.71
C GLN A 232 19.81 -14.76 -5.10
N GLY A 233 20.53 -15.53 -4.28
CA GLY A 233 21.88 -15.16 -3.81
C GLY A 233 22.07 -14.84 -2.32
N ASN A 234 21.10 -15.16 -1.45
CA ASN A 234 21.24 -15.10 0.04
C ASN A 234 21.63 -13.74 0.66
N THR A 235 21.63 -12.62 -0.07
CA THR A 235 21.92 -11.29 0.48
C THR A 235 20.77 -10.33 0.20
N ALA A 236 20.08 -9.88 1.24
CA ALA A 236 19.06 -8.85 1.11
C ALA A 236 19.73 -7.49 0.83
N THR A 237 19.32 -6.81 -0.24
CA THR A 237 19.83 -5.48 -0.61
C THR A 237 18.69 -4.55 -0.98
N LEU A 238 18.63 -3.35 -0.41
CA LEU A 238 17.56 -2.40 -0.72
C LEU A 238 17.45 -2.09 -2.21
N VAL A 239 18.45 -2.37 -3.06
CA VAL A 239 18.38 -2.23 -4.53
C VAL A 239 17.53 -3.28 -5.26
N ASP A 240 17.17 -4.41 -4.63
CA ASP A 240 16.35 -5.42 -5.30
C ASP A 240 14.97 -4.86 -5.64
N GLN A 241 14.69 -4.63 -6.92
CA GLN A 241 13.40 -4.10 -7.38
C GLN A 241 12.31 -5.17 -7.43
N SER A 242 12.69 -6.44 -7.51
CA SER A 242 11.72 -7.55 -7.59
C SER A 242 10.96 -7.77 -6.29
N LYS A 243 11.50 -7.25 -5.19
CA LYS A 243 10.91 -7.25 -3.84
C LYS A 243 10.15 -5.99 -3.48
N ARG A 244 9.94 -5.07 -4.43
CA ARG A 244 9.37 -3.74 -4.16
C ARG A 244 8.06 -3.45 -4.85
N ILE A 245 7.25 -2.65 -4.18
CA ILE A 245 6.17 -1.88 -4.78
C ILE A 245 6.46 -0.40 -4.56
N SER A 246 6.46 0.38 -5.64
CA SER A 246 6.57 1.85 -5.57
C SER A 246 5.23 2.48 -5.20
N CYS A 247 5.30 3.67 -4.58
CA CYS A 247 4.14 4.53 -4.37
C CYS A 247 3.39 4.82 -5.68
N ASP A 248 4.09 4.98 -6.80
CA ASP A 248 3.47 5.23 -8.10
C ASP A 248 2.53 4.11 -8.53
N LYS A 249 2.93 2.84 -8.31
CA LYS A 249 2.08 1.67 -8.64
C LYS A 249 0.86 1.61 -7.73
N ILE A 250 1.03 1.89 -6.43
CA ILE A 250 -0.08 1.94 -5.45
C ILE A 250 -1.07 3.04 -5.82
N ASN A 251 -0.58 4.27 -6.01
CA ASN A 251 -1.39 5.43 -6.36
C ASN A 251 -2.10 5.24 -7.69
N GLN A 252 -1.43 4.63 -8.69
CA GLN A 252 -2.06 4.29 -9.96
C GLN A 252 -3.22 3.31 -9.77
N THR A 253 -3.06 2.25 -8.96
CA THR A 253 -4.14 1.30 -8.66
C THR A 253 -5.32 1.99 -7.98
N ILE A 254 -5.07 2.83 -6.97
CA ILE A 254 -6.11 3.60 -6.28
C ILE A 254 -6.86 4.51 -7.26
N ASN A 255 -6.12 5.27 -8.08
CA ASN A 255 -6.72 6.18 -9.07
C ASN A 255 -7.60 5.45 -10.08
N ILE A 256 -7.16 4.29 -10.58
CA ILE A 256 -7.96 3.48 -11.49
C ILE A 256 -9.30 3.09 -10.85
N ILE A 257 -9.26 2.63 -9.59
CA ILE A 257 -10.44 2.21 -8.86
C ILE A 257 -11.42 3.39 -8.69
N THR A 258 -10.92 4.56 -8.29
CA THR A 258 -11.77 5.73 -8.03
C THR A 258 -12.32 6.35 -9.30
N THR A 259 -11.49 6.51 -10.34
CA THR A 259 -11.91 7.11 -11.62
C THR A 259 -12.95 6.26 -12.34
N LYS A 260 -12.79 4.91 -12.36
CA LYS A 260 -13.81 4.03 -12.96
C LYS A 260 -15.17 4.19 -12.27
N LYS A 261 -15.23 4.29 -10.95
CA LYS A 261 -16.48 4.52 -10.21
C LYS A 261 -17.14 5.85 -10.59
N MET A 262 -16.37 6.94 -10.58
CA MET A 262 -16.88 8.26 -10.97
C MET A 262 -17.44 8.25 -12.39
N ALA A 263 -16.73 7.60 -13.32
CA ALA A 263 -17.19 7.42 -14.68
C ALA A 263 -18.53 6.67 -14.78
N PHE A 264 -18.69 5.59 -14.02
CA PHE A 264 -19.94 4.84 -13.98
C PHE A 264 -21.09 5.61 -13.30
N ASN A 265 -20.81 6.47 -12.32
CA ASN A 265 -21.84 7.31 -11.71
C ASN A 265 -22.34 8.36 -12.71
N LEU A 266 -21.42 9.09 -13.35
CA LEU A 266 -21.78 10.09 -14.37
C LEU A 266 -22.50 9.45 -15.55
N TRP A 267 -22.04 8.28 -16.02
CA TRP A 267 -22.77 7.51 -17.03
C TRP A 267 -24.20 7.20 -16.56
N ARG A 268 -24.40 6.69 -15.34
CA ARG A 268 -25.74 6.34 -14.86
C ARG A 268 -26.68 7.53 -14.76
N GLU A 269 -26.17 8.68 -14.33
CA GLU A 269 -26.90 9.95 -14.21
C GLU A 269 -27.26 10.50 -15.59
N GLU A 270 -26.29 10.58 -16.50
CA GLU A 270 -26.42 11.28 -17.77
C GLU A 270 -26.76 10.37 -18.97
N LYS A 271 -26.83 9.04 -18.80
CA LYS A 271 -26.92 8.06 -19.91
C LYS A 271 -28.01 8.37 -20.93
N LYS A 272 -29.16 8.86 -20.47
CA LYS A 272 -30.30 9.15 -21.36
C LYS A 272 -30.00 10.38 -22.21
N GLU A 273 -29.48 11.44 -21.59
CA GLU A 273 -29.18 12.69 -22.25
C GLU A 273 -27.99 12.55 -23.20
N ILE A 274 -26.90 11.93 -22.73
CA ILE A 274 -25.71 11.67 -23.55
C ILE A 274 -26.03 10.78 -24.75
N CYS A 275 -26.86 9.74 -24.58
CA CYS A 275 -27.30 8.90 -25.70
C CYS A 275 -28.09 9.70 -26.74
N ASN A 276 -28.92 10.65 -26.31
CA ASN A 276 -29.69 11.49 -27.22
C ASN A 276 -28.77 12.50 -27.94
N LYS A 277 -27.92 13.21 -27.19
CA LYS A 277 -27.01 14.25 -27.72
C LYS A 277 -25.93 13.69 -28.64
N LEU A 278 -25.41 12.50 -28.34
CA LEU A 278 -24.46 11.80 -29.20
C LEU A 278 -25.15 10.96 -30.29
N ASN A 279 -26.49 11.00 -30.40
CA ASN A 279 -27.28 10.27 -31.38
C ASN A 279 -26.96 8.75 -31.38
N ILE A 280 -26.99 8.13 -30.19
CA ILE A 280 -26.73 6.72 -29.96
C ILE A 280 -28.05 5.95 -30.05
N ALA A 281 -28.20 5.16 -31.11
CA ALA A 281 -29.35 4.30 -31.32
C ALA A 281 -29.55 3.33 -30.13
N ILE A 282 -30.81 3.06 -29.78
CA ILE A 282 -31.19 2.18 -28.66
C ILE A 282 -30.49 0.82 -28.77
N SER A 283 -30.46 0.24 -29.98
CA SER A 283 -29.82 -1.05 -30.26
C SER A 283 -28.30 -1.07 -30.04
N LYS A 284 -27.65 0.10 -30.01
CA LYS A 284 -26.19 0.23 -29.84
C LYS A 284 -25.76 0.63 -28.43
N ARG A 285 -26.70 0.87 -27.50
CA ARG A 285 -26.41 1.37 -26.16
C ARG A 285 -25.55 0.40 -25.33
N ALA A 286 -25.85 -0.90 -25.36
CA ALA A 286 -25.05 -1.90 -24.67
C ALA A 286 -23.61 -1.96 -25.20
N THR A 287 -23.43 -1.88 -26.52
CA THR A 287 -22.11 -1.83 -27.14
C THR A 287 -21.37 -0.54 -26.81
N PHE A 288 -22.07 0.60 -26.76
CA PHE A 288 -21.48 1.88 -26.33
C PHE A 288 -20.95 1.80 -24.89
N GLU A 289 -21.75 1.28 -23.97
CA GLU A 289 -21.36 1.09 -22.57
C GLU A 289 -20.13 0.20 -22.43
N LEU A 290 -20.10 -0.92 -23.16
CA LEU A 290 -18.93 -1.80 -23.20
C LEU A 290 -17.68 -1.09 -23.76
N ASN A 291 -17.84 -0.29 -24.81
CA ASN A 291 -16.72 0.48 -25.38
C ASN A 291 -16.25 1.59 -24.44
N PHE A 292 -17.16 2.22 -23.70
CA PHE A 292 -16.86 3.24 -22.72
C PHE A 292 -16.03 2.64 -21.58
N ASP A 293 -16.44 1.50 -21.01
CA ASP A 293 -15.69 0.81 -19.96
C ASP A 293 -14.29 0.40 -20.43
N ASN A 294 -14.20 -0.22 -21.61
CA ASN A 294 -12.92 -0.64 -22.19
C ASN A 294 -11.98 0.54 -22.51
N SER A 295 -12.50 1.75 -22.69
CA SER A 295 -11.68 2.90 -23.06
C SER A 295 -10.67 3.25 -21.96
N PHE A 296 -11.03 3.12 -20.68
CA PHE A 296 -10.15 3.42 -19.54
C PHE A 296 -8.89 2.56 -19.48
N ASP A 297 -8.99 1.30 -19.89
CA ASP A 297 -7.85 0.38 -19.95
C ASP A 297 -7.03 0.65 -21.22
N ARG A 298 -7.70 0.96 -22.34
CA ARG A 298 -7.03 1.28 -23.61
C ARG A 298 -6.27 2.59 -23.60
N PHE A 299 -6.65 3.59 -22.78
CA PHE A 299 -5.85 4.81 -22.62
C PHE A 299 -4.47 4.56 -22.01
N LYS A 300 -4.29 3.43 -21.32
CA LYS A 300 -3.04 3.04 -20.63
C LYS A 300 -2.19 2.07 -21.44
N ASP A 301 -2.76 1.46 -22.48
CA ASP A 301 -2.06 0.52 -23.36
C ASP A 301 -1.41 1.27 -24.53
N LEU A 302 -0.06 1.30 -24.54
CA LEU A 302 0.74 1.96 -25.57
C LEU A 302 0.46 1.43 -26.99
N GLN A 303 -0.09 0.22 -27.12
CA GLN A 303 -0.46 -0.35 -28.41
C GLN A 303 -1.81 0.20 -28.94
N GLN A 304 -2.62 0.82 -28.09
CA GLN A 304 -3.94 1.38 -28.44
C GLN A 304 -3.82 2.83 -28.91
N VAL A 305 -3.02 3.05 -29.97
CA VAL A 305 -2.64 4.37 -30.50
C VAL A 305 -3.83 5.30 -30.71
N GLU A 306 -4.96 4.79 -31.21
CA GLU A 306 -6.17 5.59 -31.45
C GLU A 306 -6.85 6.07 -30.14
N HIS A 307 -6.86 5.26 -29.08
CA HIS A 307 -7.45 5.64 -27.79
C HIS A 307 -6.54 6.65 -27.08
N ILE A 308 -5.22 6.46 -27.14
CA ILE A 308 -4.23 7.42 -26.64
C ILE A 308 -4.38 8.77 -27.35
N LYS A 309 -4.57 8.76 -28.68
CA LYS A 309 -4.81 9.97 -29.49
C LYS A 309 -6.06 10.72 -29.04
N ILE A 310 -7.18 10.01 -28.81
CA ILE A 310 -8.42 10.63 -28.31
C ILE A 310 -8.20 11.22 -26.91
N PHE A 311 -7.55 10.47 -26.02
CA PHE A 311 -7.25 10.94 -24.67
C PHE A 311 -6.38 12.20 -24.68
N GLY A 312 -5.30 12.20 -25.47
CA GLY A 312 -4.43 13.35 -25.67
C GLY A 312 -5.19 14.56 -26.21
N PHE A 313 -6.03 14.37 -27.23
CA PHE A 313 -6.87 15.45 -27.77
C PHE A 313 -7.76 16.09 -26.70
N VAL A 314 -8.46 15.28 -25.90
CA VAL A 314 -9.35 15.82 -24.85
C VAL A 314 -8.55 16.57 -23.79
N LYS A 315 -7.37 16.06 -23.43
CA LYS A 315 -6.46 16.72 -22.49
C LYS A 315 -5.97 18.07 -23.01
N ASP A 316 -5.54 18.14 -24.26
CA ASP A 316 -5.04 19.35 -24.92
C ASP A 316 -6.15 20.39 -25.14
N ASN A 317 -7.42 19.97 -25.14
CA ASN A 317 -8.59 20.83 -25.30
C ASN A 317 -9.38 21.00 -24.00
N SER A 318 -8.76 20.71 -22.85
CA SER A 318 -9.42 20.75 -21.55
C SER A 318 -9.92 22.14 -21.14
N ASP A 319 -9.31 23.22 -21.63
CA ASP A 319 -9.78 24.60 -21.39
C ASP A 319 -11.23 24.83 -21.82
N ILE A 320 -11.73 24.04 -22.80
CA ILE A 320 -13.12 24.11 -23.26
C ILE A 320 -14.09 23.83 -22.11
N MET A 321 -13.71 22.97 -21.16
CA MET A 321 -14.57 22.56 -20.05
C MET A 321 -15.03 23.75 -19.20
N ASN A 322 -14.23 24.83 -19.12
CA ASN A 322 -14.58 26.05 -18.36
C ASN A 322 -15.70 26.87 -19.01
N ASN A 323 -16.06 26.59 -20.27
CA ASN A 323 -17.04 27.34 -21.05
C ASN A 323 -18.44 26.73 -21.03
N PHE A 324 -18.63 25.59 -20.35
CA PHE A 324 -19.89 24.86 -20.33
C PHE A 324 -20.39 24.69 -18.89
N THR A 325 -21.71 24.78 -18.72
CA THR A 325 -22.40 24.54 -17.45
C THR A 325 -22.99 23.13 -17.36
N ASN A 326 -22.88 22.33 -18.44
CA ASN A 326 -23.42 20.99 -18.56
C ASN A 326 -22.35 20.07 -19.21
N ASP A 327 -22.09 18.93 -18.57
CA ASP A 327 -21.08 17.97 -19.01
C ASP A 327 -21.39 17.40 -20.40
N VAL A 328 -22.66 17.03 -20.64
CA VAL A 328 -23.13 16.41 -21.90
C VAL A 328 -22.91 17.34 -23.10
N ASP A 329 -23.16 18.64 -22.94
CA ASP A 329 -22.91 19.63 -23.99
C ASP A 329 -21.41 19.78 -24.29
N CYS A 330 -20.57 19.81 -23.26
CA CYS A 330 -19.12 19.85 -23.42
C CYS A 330 -18.61 18.58 -24.15
N ILE A 331 -19.10 17.40 -23.77
CA ILE A 331 -18.73 16.12 -24.41
C ILE A 331 -19.15 16.12 -25.88
N GLN A 332 -20.35 16.63 -26.19
CA GLN A 332 -20.83 16.74 -27.57
C GLN A 332 -19.92 17.66 -28.39
N GLU A 333 -19.49 18.79 -27.82
CA GLU A 333 -18.59 19.73 -28.50
C GLU A 333 -17.19 19.14 -28.72
N LEU A 334 -16.63 18.46 -27.72
CA LEU A 334 -15.37 17.73 -27.86
C LEU A 334 -15.46 16.67 -28.97
N TYR A 335 -16.58 15.95 -29.06
CA TYR A 335 -16.83 15.00 -30.14
C TYR A 335 -16.87 15.66 -31.52
N LYS A 336 -17.60 16.77 -31.67
CA LYS A 336 -17.67 17.52 -32.93
C LYS A 336 -16.29 18.04 -33.35
N LYS A 337 -15.55 18.65 -32.42
CA LYS A 337 -14.20 19.16 -32.69
C LYS A 337 -13.24 18.04 -33.08
N PHE A 338 -13.26 16.91 -32.38
CA PHE A 338 -12.44 15.76 -32.73
C PHE A 338 -12.73 15.28 -34.16
N LYS A 339 -14.01 15.09 -34.50
CA LYS A 339 -14.43 14.61 -35.82
C LYS A 339 -14.03 15.56 -36.95
N ASN A 340 -14.04 16.87 -36.70
CA ASN A 340 -13.69 17.89 -37.70
C ASN A 340 -12.19 18.04 -37.90
N ASN A 341 -11.39 17.80 -36.86
CA ASN A 341 -9.96 18.13 -36.85
C ASN A 341 -9.05 16.89 -36.90
N ILE A 342 -9.57 15.70 -36.58
CA ILE A 342 -8.78 14.48 -36.42
C ILE A 342 -9.44 13.31 -37.16
N SER A 343 -8.70 12.68 -38.06
CA SER A 343 -9.08 11.40 -38.65
C SER A 343 -8.80 10.25 -37.68
N SER A 344 -9.76 9.34 -37.51
CA SER A 344 -9.62 8.14 -36.70
C SER A 344 -10.09 6.88 -37.44
N GLN A 345 -9.44 5.76 -37.15
CA GLN A 345 -9.81 4.44 -37.67
C GLN A 345 -10.90 3.75 -36.83
N LEU A 346 -11.21 4.31 -35.66
CA LEU A 346 -12.24 3.77 -34.78
C LEU A 346 -13.63 4.02 -35.36
N SER A 347 -14.57 3.12 -35.06
CA SER A 347 -15.97 3.33 -35.40
C SER A 347 -16.51 4.58 -34.70
N GLU A 348 -17.50 5.25 -35.30
CA GLU A 348 -18.11 6.45 -34.70
C GLU A 348 -18.62 6.19 -33.27
N LEU A 349 -19.13 4.99 -33.00
CA LEU A 349 -19.60 4.59 -31.67
C LEU A 349 -18.43 4.49 -30.67
N ASN A 350 -17.29 3.95 -31.09
CA ASN A 350 -16.09 3.85 -30.26
C ASN A 350 -15.50 5.24 -29.98
N ILE A 351 -15.46 6.14 -30.99
CA ILE A 351 -14.97 7.51 -30.80
C ILE A 351 -15.82 8.24 -29.77
N LYS A 352 -17.16 8.15 -29.87
CA LYS A 352 -18.08 8.74 -28.89
C LYS A 352 -17.84 8.20 -27.48
N ALA A 353 -17.68 6.89 -27.35
CA ALA A 353 -17.45 6.24 -26.07
C ALA A 353 -16.10 6.64 -25.46
N ALA A 354 -15.04 6.67 -26.28
CA ALA A 354 -13.70 7.06 -25.87
C ALA A 354 -13.61 8.55 -25.53
N ILE A 355 -14.25 9.45 -26.28
CA ILE A 355 -14.29 10.88 -25.93
C ILE A 355 -15.00 11.08 -24.61
N TYR A 356 -16.10 10.35 -24.37
CA TYR A 356 -16.80 10.46 -23.11
C TYR A 356 -15.94 9.95 -21.94
N ALA A 357 -15.32 8.77 -22.06
CA ALA A 357 -14.42 8.25 -21.04
C ALA A 357 -13.23 9.18 -20.78
N ALA A 358 -12.61 9.71 -21.84
CA ALA A 358 -11.49 10.64 -21.77
C ALA A 358 -11.87 11.97 -21.11
N TYR A 359 -13.07 12.50 -21.39
CA TYR A 359 -13.59 13.70 -20.73
C TYR A 359 -13.59 13.54 -19.21
N ILE A 360 -14.13 12.42 -18.72
CA ILE A 360 -14.22 12.15 -17.27
C ILE A 360 -12.82 12.05 -16.67
N GLU A 361 -11.93 11.27 -17.29
CA GLU A 361 -10.57 11.06 -16.77
C GLU A 361 -9.75 12.36 -16.75
N VAL A 362 -9.87 13.22 -17.77
CA VAL A 362 -9.22 14.54 -17.80
C VAL A 362 -9.84 15.49 -16.77
N ARG A 363 -11.16 15.50 -16.62
CA ARG A 363 -11.86 16.33 -15.63
C ARG A 363 -11.39 16.03 -14.21
N GLU A 364 -11.25 14.75 -13.86
CA GLU A 364 -10.74 14.33 -12.55
C GLU A 364 -9.27 14.71 -12.34
N MET A 365 -8.44 14.67 -13.39
CA MET A 365 -7.06 15.16 -13.29
C MET A 365 -6.98 16.66 -12.96
N LEU A 366 -7.97 17.45 -13.37
CA LEU A 366 -8.01 18.89 -13.17
C LEU A 366 -8.68 19.29 -11.84
N TRP A 367 -9.74 18.60 -11.45
CA TRP A 367 -10.60 19.03 -10.32
C TRP A 367 -10.73 18.00 -9.18
N GLY A 368 -10.23 16.78 -9.35
CA GLY A 368 -10.33 15.67 -8.38
C GLY A 368 -9.33 15.74 -7.21
N GLN A 369 -8.54 16.81 -7.08
CA GLN A 369 -7.55 16.98 -6.00
C GLN A 369 -8.08 17.63 -4.71
N ASN A 370 -9.39 17.90 -4.61
CA ASN A 370 -10.00 18.44 -3.39
C ASN A 370 -10.55 17.35 -2.45
#